data_AF-A0A348NPX9-F1
#
_entry.id   AF-A0A348NPX9-F1
#
_cell.length_a   1.000
_cell.length_b   1.000
_cell.length_c   1.000
_cell.angle_alpha   90.00
_cell.angle_beta   90.00
_cell.angle_gamma   90.00
#
_symmetry.space_group_name_H-M   'P 1'
#
loop_
_entity.id
_entity.type
_entity.pdbx_description
1 polymer ?
#
loop_
_entity_poly.entity_id
_entity_poly.type
_entity_poly.pdbx_seq_one_letter_code
_entity_poly.pdbx_strand_id
1 'polypeptide(L)'
;MKNSEFSGPRYWKSLDDLAETPAFTDWVEREFPAGASDMEGVNRRHFMKVMAASFGLAGLGMAGCRRPEQNILPYSKQPENVIPGVPVYYTSSMPSARD
;
A
#
# COMPACT_ATOMS: atom_id res chain seq x y z
N MET A 1 20.90 -5.85 -50.96
CA MET A 1 21.64 -4.71 -50.37
C MET A 1 23.09 -4.83 -50.81
N LYS A 2 23.70 -3.73 -51.28
CA LYS A 2 25.08 -3.70 -51.78
C LYS A 2 26.04 -4.01 -50.62
N ASN A 3 26.86 -5.04 -50.77
CA ASN A 3 27.98 -5.33 -49.89
C ASN A 3 28.94 -4.14 -49.93
N SER A 4 29.02 -3.37 -48.84
CA SER A 4 30.12 -2.44 -48.64
C SER A 4 31.39 -3.27 -48.50
N GLU A 5 32.27 -3.22 -49.49
CA GLU A 5 33.60 -3.83 -49.42
C GLU A 5 34.39 -3.19 -48.28
N PHE A 6 34.42 -3.85 -47.13
CA PHE A 6 35.38 -3.57 -46.08
C PHE A 6 36.76 -4.01 -46.60
N SER A 7 37.56 -3.08 -47.12
CA SER A 7 38.95 -3.33 -47.51
C SER A 7 39.83 -3.36 -46.26
N GLY A 8 39.80 -4.49 -45.55
CA GLY A 8 40.58 -4.75 -44.35
C GLY A 8 40.45 -6.22 -43.91
N PRO A 9 41.33 -6.73 -43.03
CA PRO A 9 41.25 -8.12 -42.59
C PRO A 9 39.95 -8.38 -41.84
N ARG A 10 39.26 -9.49 -42.14
CA ARG A 10 38.10 -9.96 -41.38
C ARG A 10 38.58 -10.53 -40.05
N TYR A 11 38.29 -9.84 -38.96
CA TYR A 11 38.62 -10.30 -37.61
C TYR A 11 37.38 -10.97 -36.98
N TRP A 12 37.56 -12.19 -36.48
CA TRP A 12 36.52 -12.92 -35.75
C TRP A 12 36.55 -12.59 -34.25
N LYS A 13 35.39 -12.58 -33.61
CA LYS A 13 35.27 -12.25 -32.17
C LYS A 13 35.44 -13.47 -31.28
N SER A 14 35.15 -14.67 -31.77
CA SER A 14 35.31 -15.94 -31.05
C SER A 14 35.56 -17.10 -32.03
N LEU A 15 35.95 -18.26 -31.49
CA LEU A 15 36.11 -19.49 -32.31
C LEU A 15 34.77 -19.97 -32.89
N ASP A 16 33.67 -19.77 -32.15
CA ASP A 16 32.32 -20.12 -32.60
C ASP A 16 31.82 -19.20 -33.72
N ASP A 17 32.25 -17.93 -33.72
CA ASP A 17 32.00 -16.95 -34.80
C ASP A 17 32.78 -17.30 -36.08
N LEU A 18 33.98 -17.87 -35.95
CA LEU A 18 34.73 -18.43 -37.08
C LEU A 18 34.08 -19.72 -37.61
N ALA A 19 33.56 -20.56 -36.72
CA ALA A 19 33.00 -21.85 -37.07
C ALA A 19 31.58 -21.77 -37.67
N GLU A 20 30.94 -20.60 -37.63
CA GLU A 20 29.60 -20.32 -38.17
C GLU A 20 28.58 -21.43 -37.82
N THR A 21 28.61 -21.89 -36.57
CA THR A 21 27.72 -22.98 -36.12
C THR A 21 26.26 -22.49 -36.02
N PRO A 22 25.26 -23.31 -36.37
CA PRO A 22 23.86 -22.91 -36.38
C PRO A 22 23.32 -22.52 -34.99
N ALA A 23 23.85 -23.14 -33.92
CA ALA A 23 23.47 -22.78 -32.56
C ALA A 23 23.99 -21.38 -32.15
N PHE A 24 25.15 -20.96 -32.69
CA PHE A 24 25.71 -19.65 -32.42
C PHE A 24 24.98 -18.56 -33.20
N THR A 25 24.59 -18.81 -34.46
CA THR A 25 23.78 -17.86 -35.25
C THR A 25 22.42 -17.62 -34.60
N ASP A 26 21.74 -18.68 -34.16
CA ASP A 26 20.45 -18.59 -33.47
C ASP A 26 20.54 -17.82 -32.14
N TRP A 27 21.70 -17.88 -31.48
CA TRP A 27 21.98 -17.15 -30.25
C TRP A 27 22.27 -15.66 -30.52
N VAL A 28 23.05 -15.34 -31.55
CA VAL A 28 23.37 -13.95 -31.96
C VAL A 28 22.14 -13.23 -32.49
N GLU A 29 21.26 -13.91 -33.22
CA GLU A 29 20.02 -13.33 -33.76
C GLU A 29 18.96 -13.08 -32.67
N ARG A 30 19.13 -13.67 -31.48
CA ARG A 30 18.18 -13.51 -30.38
C ARG A 30 18.53 -12.29 -29.53
N GLU A 31 17.69 -11.26 -29.61
CA GLU A 31 17.83 -9.99 -28.87
C GLU A 31 17.88 -10.18 -27.33
N PHE A 32 17.21 -11.20 -26.80
CA PHE A 32 17.15 -11.47 -25.35
C PHE A 32 17.54 -12.91 -25.01
N PRO A 33 18.40 -13.13 -23.98
CA PRO A 33 18.71 -14.48 -23.50
C PRO A 33 17.44 -15.27 -23.13
N ALA A 34 17.47 -16.59 -23.32
CA ALA A 34 16.36 -17.45 -22.90
C ALA A 34 16.04 -17.22 -21.40
N GLY A 35 14.77 -16.93 -21.09
CA GLY A 35 14.33 -16.61 -19.72
C GLY A 35 14.25 -15.12 -19.38
N ALA A 36 14.82 -14.21 -20.19
CA ALA A 36 14.80 -12.77 -19.90
C ALA A 36 13.43 -12.12 -20.13
N SER A 37 12.63 -12.64 -21.07
CA SER A 37 11.22 -12.26 -21.27
C SER A 37 10.26 -13.01 -20.32
N ASP A 38 10.73 -14.11 -19.74
CA ASP A 38 9.95 -15.05 -18.93
C ASP A 38 10.12 -14.75 -17.44
N MET A 39 9.95 -13.48 -17.05
CA MET A 39 9.54 -13.18 -15.67
C MET A 39 8.07 -13.59 -15.46
N GLU A 40 7.76 -14.88 -15.70
CA GLU A 40 6.56 -15.57 -15.24
C GLU A 40 6.67 -15.77 -13.73
N GLY A 41 6.26 -14.78 -12.95
CA GLY A 41 6.23 -14.97 -11.49
C GLY A 41 5.41 -13.95 -10.74
N VAL A 42 5.42 -12.69 -11.19
CA VAL A 42 4.63 -11.65 -10.53
C VAL A 42 3.97 -10.77 -11.57
N ASN A 43 2.86 -11.25 -12.12
CA ASN A 43 1.98 -10.41 -12.91
C ASN A 43 1.54 -9.22 -12.04
N ARG A 44 1.90 -7.99 -12.43
CA ARG A 44 1.57 -6.75 -11.72
C ARG A 44 0.08 -6.66 -11.35
N ARG A 45 -0.79 -7.16 -12.22
CA ARG A 45 -2.24 -7.21 -11.99
C ARG A 45 -2.62 -8.20 -10.90
N HIS A 46 -1.95 -9.35 -10.84
CA HIS A 46 -2.19 -10.35 -9.80
C HIS A 46 -1.74 -9.84 -8.42
N PHE A 47 -0.57 -9.21 -8.35
CA PHE A 47 -0.09 -8.55 -7.14
C PHE A 47 -1.08 -7.48 -6.63
N MET A 48 -1.53 -6.59 -7.52
CA MET A 48 -2.52 -5.56 -7.17
C MET A 48 -3.87 -6.15 -6.74
N LYS A 49 -4.32 -7.26 -7.36
CA LYS A 49 -5.53 -7.98 -6.94
C LYS A 49 -5.41 -8.54 -5.53
N VAL A 50 -4.29 -9.17 -5.19
CA VAL A 50 -4.06 -9.75 -3.86
C VAL A 50 -3.99 -8.65 -2.79
N MET A 51 -3.27 -7.56 -3.05
CA MET A 51 -3.23 -6.41 -2.11
C MET A 51 -4.62 -5.78 -1.92
N ALA A 52 -5.37 -5.56 -2.99
CA ALA A 52 -6.72 -5.01 -2.89
C ALA A 52 -7.66 -5.93 -2.10
N ALA A 53 -7.56 -7.25 -2.29
CA ALA A 53 -8.33 -8.23 -1.52
C ALA A 53 -7.98 -8.19 -0.03
N SER A 54 -6.69 -8.11 0.33
CA SER A 54 -6.27 -8.01 1.73
C SER A 54 -6.74 -6.71 2.39
N PHE A 55 -6.67 -5.58 1.68
CA PHE A 55 -7.18 -4.30 2.20
C PHE A 55 -8.70 -4.27 2.28
N GLY A 56 -9.42 -4.88 1.34
CA GLY A 56 -10.88 -5.01 1.40
C GLY A 56 -11.35 -5.80 2.62
N LEU A 57 -10.69 -6.92 2.93
CA LEU A 57 -11.01 -7.72 4.12
C LEU A 57 -10.63 -7.00 5.42
N ALA A 58 -9.48 -6.34 5.47
CA ALA A 58 -9.07 -5.54 6.62
C ALA A 58 -10.00 -4.33 6.85
N GLY A 59 -10.51 -3.72 5.78
CA GLY A 59 -11.41 -2.57 5.82
C GLY A 59 -12.78 -2.89 6.42
N LEU A 60 -13.27 -4.13 6.31
CA LEU A 60 -14.53 -4.56 6.93
C LEU A 60 -14.42 -4.73 8.45
N GLY A 61 -13.23 -5.11 8.95
CA GLY A 61 -12.96 -5.27 10.39
C GLY A 61 -12.57 -3.97 11.09
N MET A 62 -12.08 -2.98 10.34
CA MET A 62 -11.65 -1.67 10.85
C MET A 62 -12.62 -0.54 10.50
N ALA A 63 -13.94 -0.80 10.48
CA ALA A 63 -14.95 0.24 10.67
C ALA A 63 -14.83 0.80 12.11
N GLY A 64 -13.73 1.51 12.34
CA GLY A 64 -13.24 1.96 13.62
C GLY A 64 -14.17 3.00 14.22
N CYS A 65 -14.61 2.69 15.43
CA CYS A 65 -15.30 3.58 16.37
C CYS A 65 -16.79 3.83 16.03
N ARG A 66 -17.64 2.82 16.27
CA ARG A 66 -19.04 3.12 16.60
C ARG A 66 -19.02 3.97 17.88
N ARG A 67 -19.29 5.26 17.76
CA ARG A 67 -19.38 6.16 18.91
C ARG A 67 -20.46 5.61 19.85
N PRO A 68 -20.16 5.38 21.14
CA PRO A 68 -21.17 4.95 22.07
C PRO A 68 -22.24 6.04 22.17
N GLU A 69 -23.49 5.63 22.07
CA GLU A 69 -24.62 6.54 22.26
C GLU A 69 -24.64 6.99 23.72
N GLN A 70 -24.53 8.31 23.94
CA GLN A 70 -24.57 8.92 25.27
C GLN A 70 -25.91 9.62 25.40
N ASN A 71 -26.71 9.20 26.38
CA ASN A 71 -28.00 9.82 26.65
C ASN A 71 -27.83 10.93 27.69
N ILE A 72 -28.21 12.16 27.32
CA ILE A 72 -28.24 13.31 28.22
C ILE A 72 -29.69 13.48 28.68
N LEU A 73 -29.97 13.17 29.95
CA LEU A 73 -31.31 13.24 30.52
C LEU A 73 -31.54 14.60 31.19
N PRO A 74 -32.53 15.41 30.74
CA PRO A 74 -32.89 16.64 31.42
C PRO A 74 -33.72 16.39 32.69
N TYR A 75 -33.91 17.44 33.49
CA TYR A 75 -34.86 17.39 34.60
C TYR A 75 -36.29 17.12 34.08
N SER A 76 -37.02 16.21 34.74
CA SER A 76 -38.44 15.97 34.42
C SER A 76 -39.32 17.19 34.76
N LYS A 77 -38.96 17.94 35.82
CA LYS A 77 -39.53 19.23 36.18
C LYS A 77 -38.39 20.15 36.56
N GLN A 78 -38.16 21.17 35.74
CA GLN A 78 -37.03 22.08 35.92
C GLN A 78 -37.27 23.03 37.11
N PRO A 79 -36.32 23.15 38.06
CA PRO A 79 -36.38 24.17 39.10
C PRO A 79 -36.03 25.54 38.54
N GLU A 80 -36.67 26.60 39.05
CA GLU A 80 -36.57 27.97 38.53
C GLU A 80 -35.15 28.56 38.63
N ASN A 81 -34.40 28.17 39.67
CA ASN A 81 -33.10 28.77 40.01
C ASN A 81 -31.88 27.98 39.51
N VAL A 82 -32.06 26.97 38.63
CA VAL A 82 -30.93 26.16 38.11
C VAL A 82 -30.91 26.21 36.58
N ILE A 83 -29.83 26.78 36.04
CA ILE A 83 -29.57 26.84 34.60
C ILE A 83 -28.43 25.85 34.30
N PRO A 84 -28.65 24.82 33.48
CA PRO A 84 -27.60 23.88 33.09
C PRO A 84 -26.39 24.62 32.48
N GLY A 85 -25.20 24.37 33.01
CA GLY A 85 -23.96 25.02 32.56
C GLY A 85 -23.57 26.30 33.30
N VAL A 86 -24.44 26.84 34.16
CA VAL A 86 -24.12 27.99 35.03
C VAL A 86 -24.00 27.51 36.48
N PRO A 87 -22.85 27.69 37.15
CA PRO A 87 -22.70 27.29 38.54
C PRO A 87 -23.54 28.16 39.48
N VAL A 88 -24.16 27.53 40.48
CA VAL A 88 -24.90 28.22 41.56
C VAL A 88 -24.13 28.05 42.86
N TYR A 89 -23.70 29.15 43.46
CA TYR A 89 -22.92 29.16 44.70
C TYR A 89 -23.86 29.26 45.91
N TYR A 90 -23.63 28.41 46.91
CA TYR A 90 -24.35 28.40 48.17
C TYR A 90 -23.39 28.64 49.34
N THR A 91 -23.84 29.37 50.35
CA THR A 91 -23.10 29.55 51.61
C THR A 91 -23.43 28.40 52.56
N SER A 92 -22.61 27.35 52.55
CA SER A 92 -22.68 26.25 53.52
C SER A 92 -21.55 26.37 54.54
N SER A 93 -21.78 25.93 55.77
CA SER A 93 -20.74 25.69 56.78
C SER A 93 -20.57 24.19 57.02
N MET A 94 -19.40 23.77 57.48
CA MET A 94 -19.13 22.39 57.91
C MET A 94 -18.68 22.44 59.38
N PRO A 95 -19.47 21.93 60.33
CA PRO A 95 -19.08 21.96 61.74
C PRO A 95 -17.86 21.06 61.97
N SER A 96 -16.87 21.60 62.68
CA SER A 96 -15.68 20.86 63.10
C SER A 96 -15.92 20.27 64.48
N ALA A 97 -15.35 19.11 64.79
CA ALA A 97 -15.46 18.46 66.10
C ALA A 97 -14.83 19.26 67.27
N ARG A 98 -14.29 20.45 67.00
CA ARG A 98 -13.60 21.32 67.97
C ARG A 98 -14.42 22.55 68.38
N ASP A 99 -15.62 22.72 67.82
CA ASP A 99 -16.53 23.81 68.13
C ASP A 99 -17.74 23.33 68.96
#